data_AF-A0A1F2WK28-F1
#
_entry.id   AF-A0A1F2WK28-F1
#
_cell.length_a   1.000
_cell.length_b   1.000
_cell.length_c   1.000
_cell.angle_alpha   90.00
_cell.angle_beta   90.00
_cell.angle_gamma   90.00
#
_symmetry.space_group_name_H-M   'P 1'
#
loop_
_entity.id
_entity.type
_entity.pdbx_description
1 polymer ?
#
loop_
_entity_poly.entity_id
_entity_poly.type
_entity_poly.pdbx_seq_one_letter_code
_entity_poly.pdbx_strand_id
1 'polypeptide(L)'
;MATSHESHDESKHGARRLQLRIAAQAIAHHRRAVWDETKHYTWWLLAVVVVLALVGTTVGINFWIRVATILAGSVGGVLIAFIGLRVIRCEDVALDERIGAYDRLAGDLDLGEPVDATSARGGHKGVWTLIGGLFGRKTPRMDAGDYFQLGFVLAIVVYTVVFFGTLIYALVKQFA
;
A
#
# COMPACT_ATOMS: atom_id res chain seq x y z
N MET A 1 37.62 -44.58 10.96
CA MET A 1 36.26 -44.58 11.54
C MET A 1 35.94 -43.13 11.92
N ALA A 2 35.59 -42.28 10.94
CA ALA A 2 35.40 -40.84 11.14
C ALA A 2 34.34 -40.23 10.18
N THR A 3 33.57 -41.07 9.48
CA THR A 3 32.68 -40.65 8.39
C THR A 3 31.22 -40.44 8.83
N SER A 4 30.87 -40.71 10.09
CA SER A 4 29.50 -40.57 10.58
C SER A 4 29.15 -39.18 11.12
N HIS A 5 30.15 -38.30 11.31
CA HIS A 5 29.93 -36.95 11.84
C HIS A 5 29.69 -35.91 10.72
N GLU A 6 30.37 -36.03 9.58
CA GLU A 6 30.21 -35.11 8.44
C GLU A 6 28.85 -35.24 7.73
N SER A 7 28.34 -36.46 7.54
CA SER A 7 27.04 -36.67 6.85
C SER A 7 25.85 -36.11 7.64
N HIS A 8 25.99 -36.01 8.96
CA HIS A 8 24.93 -35.50 9.82
C HIS A 8 24.83 -33.96 9.80
N ASP A 9 25.93 -33.26 9.54
CA ASP A 9 25.94 -31.80 9.40
C ASP A 9 25.52 -31.34 8.00
N GLU A 10 25.90 -32.07 6.94
CA GLU A 10 25.42 -31.77 5.57
C GLU A 10 23.89 -31.88 5.44
N SER A 11 23.28 -32.91 6.04
CA SER A 11 21.82 -33.07 6.01
C SER A 11 21.07 -31.98 6.81
N LYS A 12 21.64 -31.54 7.94
CA LYS A 12 21.11 -30.42 8.74
C LYS A 12 21.23 -29.09 8.00
N HIS A 13 22.35 -28.83 7.33
CA HIS A 13 22.52 -27.65 6.50
C HIS A 13 21.58 -27.66 5.28
N GLY A 14 21.36 -28.83 4.66
CA GLY A 14 20.37 -28.99 3.58
C GLY A 14 18.94 -28.70 4.02
N ALA A 15 18.51 -29.22 5.18
CA ALA A 15 17.18 -28.97 5.73
C ALA A 15 16.96 -27.49 6.09
N ARG A 16 17.96 -26.82 6.67
CA ARG A 16 17.89 -25.39 7.00
C ARG A 16 17.86 -24.49 5.76
N ARG A 17 18.63 -24.83 4.71
CA ARG A 17 18.57 -24.16 3.40
C ARG A 17 17.19 -24.29 2.75
N LEU A 18 16.57 -25.47 2.86
CA LEU A 18 15.21 -25.70 2.36
C LEU A 18 14.18 -24.85 3.11
N GLN A 19 14.26 -24.80 4.46
CA GLN A 19 13.38 -23.96 5.27
C GLN A 19 13.51 -22.47 4.93
N LEU A 20 14.73 -21.98 4.71
CA LEU A 20 14.95 -20.60 4.27
C LEU A 20 14.37 -20.32 2.88
N ARG A 21 14.50 -21.24 1.93
CA ARG A 21 13.86 -21.10 0.61
C ARG A 21 12.34 -21.02 0.71
N ILE A 22 11.74 -21.85 1.56
CA ILE A 22 10.30 -21.82 1.83
C ILE A 22 9.90 -20.47 2.46
N ALA A 23 10.68 -19.99 3.43
CA ALA A 23 10.44 -18.69 4.06
C ALA A 23 10.55 -17.52 3.05
N ALA A 24 11.58 -17.52 2.20
CA ALA A 24 11.75 -16.51 1.15
C ALA A 24 10.57 -16.54 0.16
N GLN A 25 10.15 -17.73 -0.26
CA GLN A 25 9.03 -17.89 -1.17
C GLN A 25 7.70 -17.45 -0.53
N ALA A 26 7.50 -17.72 0.77
CA ALA A 26 6.34 -17.25 1.52
C ALA A 26 6.31 -15.71 1.63
N ILE A 27 7.44 -15.08 1.93
CA ILE A 27 7.54 -13.60 1.98
C ILE A 27 7.24 -13.00 0.61
N ALA A 28 7.81 -13.56 -0.47
CA ALA A 28 7.58 -13.10 -1.82
C ALA A 28 6.11 -13.27 -2.26
N HIS A 29 5.48 -14.40 -1.90
CA HIS A 29 4.07 -14.64 -2.20
C HIS A 29 3.17 -13.67 -1.45
N HIS A 30 3.41 -13.47 -0.14
CA HIS A 30 2.66 -12.54 0.70
C HIS A 30 2.71 -11.11 0.16
N ARG A 31 3.91 -10.64 -0.23
CA ARG A 31 4.07 -9.31 -0.84
C ARG A 31 3.27 -9.13 -2.12
N ARG A 32 3.24 -10.16 -2.99
CA ARG A 32 2.45 -10.11 -4.25
C ARG A 32 0.95 -10.08 -3.97
N ALA A 33 0.49 -10.84 -2.98
CA ALA A 33 -0.92 -10.83 -2.58
C ALA A 33 -1.32 -9.43 -2.06
N VAL A 34 -0.53 -8.86 -1.15
CA VAL A 34 -0.76 -7.49 -0.64
C VAL A 34 -0.76 -6.46 -1.77
N TRP A 35 0.16 -6.61 -2.73
CA TRP A 35 0.23 -5.73 -3.90
C TRP A 35 -1.06 -5.78 -4.72
N ASP A 36 -1.52 -6.98 -5.08
CA ASP A 36 -2.72 -7.14 -5.90
C ASP A 36 -3.95 -6.64 -5.15
N GLU A 37 -4.12 -6.95 -3.86
CA GLU A 37 -5.22 -6.45 -3.05
C GLU A 37 -5.23 -4.91 -2.99
N THR A 38 -4.08 -4.30 -2.70
CA THR A 38 -3.99 -2.83 -2.56
C THR A 38 -4.31 -2.11 -3.87
N LYS A 39 -3.91 -2.67 -5.00
CA LYS A 39 -4.27 -2.17 -6.34
C LYS A 39 -5.78 -2.18 -6.54
N HIS A 40 -6.44 -3.30 -6.24
CA HIS A 40 -7.89 -3.41 -6.39
C HIS A 40 -8.62 -2.42 -5.47
N TYR A 41 -8.19 -2.27 -4.22
CA TYR A 41 -8.76 -1.27 -3.30
C TYR A 41 -8.63 0.15 -3.84
N THR A 42 -7.46 0.51 -4.36
CA THR A 42 -7.23 1.85 -4.93
C THR A 42 -8.14 2.10 -6.13
N TRP A 43 -8.33 1.11 -7.00
CA TRP A 43 -9.24 1.20 -8.15
C TRP A 43 -10.70 1.37 -7.73
N TRP A 44 -11.17 0.58 -6.75
CA TRP A 44 -12.52 0.73 -6.21
C TRP A 44 -12.75 2.12 -5.64
N LEU A 45 -11.77 2.63 -4.90
CA LEU A 45 -11.86 3.93 -4.28
C LEU A 45 -11.95 5.06 -5.33
N LEU A 46 -11.17 4.98 -6.41
CA LEU A 46 -11.30 5.92 -7.53
C LEU A 46 -12.61 5.77 -8.30
N ALA A 47 -13.11 4.54 -8.49
CA ALA A 47 -14.39 4.30 -9.14
C ALA A 47 -15.55 4.96 -8.37
N VAL A 48 -15.53 4.92 -7.03
CA VAL A 48 -16.53 5.59 -6.20
C VAL A 48 -16.52 7.11 -6.41
N VAL A 49 -15.35 7.75 -6.56
CA VAL A 49 -15.28 9.18 -6.91
C VAL A 49 -16.03 9.47 -8.22
N VAL A 50 -15.82 8.64 -9.25
CA VAL A 50 -16.50 8.79 -10.54
C VAL A 50 -18.01 8.64 -10.39
N VAL A 51 -18.47 7.68 -9.60
CA VAL A 51 -19.90 7.50 -9.31
C VAL A 51 -20.49 8.74 -8.62
N LEU A 52 -19.80 9.31 -7.63
CA LEU A 52 -20.25 10.54 -6.97
C LEU A 52 -20.34 11.72 -7.95
N ALA A 53 -19.39 11.83 -8.88
CA ALA A 53 -19.43 12.86 -9.92
C ALA A 53 -20.66 12.70 -10.84
N LEU A 54 -20.99 11.46 -11.23
CA LEU A 54 -22.18 11.15 -12.03
C LEU A 54 -23.48 11.48 -11.28
N VAL A 55 -23.54 11.20 -9.97
CA VAL A 55 -24.70 11.60 -9.14
C VAL A 55 -24.87 13.12 -9.14
N GLY A 56 -23.76 13.88 -9.09
CA GLY A 56 -23.78 15.34 -9.16
C GLY A 56 -24.38 15.90 -10.45
N THR A 57 -24.07 15.29 -11.59
CA THR A 57 -24.52 15.76 -12.91
C THR A 57 -25.93 15.28 -13.29
N THR A 58 -26.50 14.33 -12.56
CA THR A 58 -27.81 13.75 -12.89
C THR A 58 -28.95 14.75 -12.68
N VAL A 59 -29.75 14.98 -13.73
CA VAL A 59 -30.83 15.99 -13.74
C VAL A 59 -32.13 15.50 -13.06
N GLY A 60 -32.33 14.18 -12.91
CA GLY A 60 -33.54 13.59 -12.35
C GLY A 60 -33.60 13.47 -10.81
N ILE A 61 -32.53 13.82 -10.10
CA ILE A 61 -32.46 13.65 -8.64
C ILE A 61 -32.67 15.00 -7.96
N ASN A 62 -33.47 15.01 -6.88
CA ASN A 62 -33.66 16.18 -6.04
C ASN A 62 -32.29 16.76 -5.62
N PHE A 63 -32.15 18.08 -5.75
CA PHE A 63 -30.90 18.79 -5.46
C PHE A 63 -30.33 18.47 -4.06
N TRP A 64 -31.15 18.55 -3.02
CA TRP A 64 -30.70 18.32 -1.64
C TRP A 64 -30.31 16.87 -1.40
N ILE A 65 -30.97 15.92 -2.07
CA ILE A 65 -30.60 14.50 -2.04
C ILE A 65 -29.23 14.30 -2.69
N ARG A 66 -28.95 14.94 -3.84
CA ARG A 66 -27.63 14.87 -4.50
C ARG A 66 -26.53 15.41 -3.59
N VAL A 67 -26.74 16.59 -3.00
CA VAL A 67 -25.79 17.21 -2.08
C VAL A 67 -25.52 16.28 -0.90
N ALA A 68 -26.56 15.78 -0.24
CA ALA A 68 -26.42 14.88 0.91
C ALA A 68 -25.64 13.61 0.55
N THR A 69 -25.96 12.97 -0.57
CA THR A 69 -25.26 11.76 -1.05
C THR A 69 -23.79 12.03 -1.35
N ILE A 70 -23.45 13.14 -2.01
CA ILE A 70 -22.06 13.49 -2.34
C ILE A 70 -21.27 13.81 -1.08
N LEU A 71 -21.85 14.56 -0.13
CA LEU A 71 -21.19 14.88 1.13
C LEU A 71 -20.94 13.60 1.96
N ALA A 72 -21.95 12.75 2.12
CA ALA A 72 -21.82 11.48 2.83
C ALA A 72 -20.80 10.55 2.16
N GLY A 73 -20.88 10.42 0.83
CA GLY A 73 -19.95 9.62 0.04
C GLY A 73 -18.51 10.12 0.14
N SER A 74 -18.32 11.44 0.20
CA SER A 74 -16.98 12.04 0.31
C SER A 74 -16.37 11.81 1.69
N VAL A 75 -17.15 11.94 2.77
CA VAL A 75 -16.69 11.60 4.13
C VAL A 75 -16.33 10.11 4.21
N GLY A 76 -17.18 9.24 3.67
CA GLY A 76 -16.90 7.79 3.59
C GLY A 76 -15.62 7.49 2.81
N GLY A 77 -15.43 8.13 1.66
CA GLY A 77 -14.23 8.00 0.83
C GLY A 77 -12.95 8.42 1.57
N VAL A 78 -12.97 9.55 2.28
CA VAL A 78 -11.84 10.00 3.12
C VAL A 78 -11.54 8.97 4.22
N LEU A 79 -12.56 8.49 4.94
CA LEU A 79 -12.37 7.52 6.03
C LEU A 79 -11.75 6.22 5.52
N ILE A 80 -12.29 5.66 4.43
CA ILE A 80 -11.75 4.43 3.84
C ILE A 80 -10.32 4.65 3.35
N ALA A 81 -10.03 5.79 2.73
CA ALA A 81 -8.68 6.10 2.27
C ALA A 81 -7.68 6.24 3.43
N PHE A 82 -8.09 6.82 4.57
CA PHE A 82 -7.28 6.86 5.79
C PHE A 82 -7.01 5.47 6.37
N ILE A 83 -8.03 4.59 6.39
CA ILE A 83 -7.88 3.21 6.85
C ILE A 83 -6.90 2.47 5.93
N GLY A 84 -7.06 2.58 4.60
CA GLY A 84 -6.15 1.97 3.63
C GLY A 84 -4.70 2.44 3.81
N LEU A 85 -4.50 3.75 3.98
CA LEU A 85 -3.17 4.31 4.24
C LEU A 85 -2.55 3.78 5.55
N ARG A 86 -3.35 3.61 6.61
CA ARG A 86 -2.89 3.03 7.87
C ARG A 86 -2.52 1.56 7.72
N VAL A 87 -3.36 0.77 7.06
CA VAL A 87 -3.14 -0.67 6.84
C VAL A 87 -1.84 -0.90 6.08
N ILE A 88 -1.61 -0.17 4.98
CA ILE A 88 -0.39 -0.31 4.17
C ILE A 88 0.85 0.02 4.98
N ARG A 89 0.81 1.09 5.78
CA ARG A 89 1.94 1.44 6.65
C ARG A 89 2.24 0.36 7.67
N CYS A 90 1.22 -0.25 8.27
CA CYS A 90 1.42 -1.35 9.20
C CYS A 90 1.99 -2.59 8.49
N GLU A 91 1.49 -2.89 7.29
CA GLU A 91 1.90 -4.04 6.50
C GLU A 91 3.35 -3.90 6.02
N ASP A 92 3.75 -2.71 5.58
CA ASP A 92 5.13 -2.40 5.18
C ASP A 92 6.11 -2.64 6.35
N VAL A 93 5.77 -2.16 7.57
CA VAL A 93 6.59 -2.37 8.77
C VAL A 93 6.69 -3.87 9.11
N ALA A 94 5.58 -4.60 9.04
CA ALA A 94 5.57 -6.03 9.29
C ALA A 94 6.39 -6.81 8.24
N LEU A 95 6.40 -6.36 6.99
CA LEU A 95 7.18 -6.96 5.91
C LEU A 95 8.68 -6.72 6.13
N ASP A 96 9.07 -5.50 6.51
CA ASP A 96 10.46 -5.15 6.83
C ASP A 96 10.99 -5.96 8.02
N GLU A 97 10.19 -6.17 9.06
CA GLU A 97 10.56 -7.04 10.19
C GLU A 97 10.78 -8.49 9.75
N ARG A 98 9.93 -9.03 8.87
CA ARG A 98 10.05 -10.41 8.34
C ARG A 98 11.28 -10.56 7.45
N ILE A 99 11.59 -9.57 6.62
CA ILE A 99 12.80 -9.54 5.80
C ILE A 99 14.03 -9.42 6.69
N GLY A 100 14.01 -8.56 7.70
CA GLY A 100 15.12 -8.41 8.65
C GLY A 100 15.40 -9.69 9.45
N ALA A 101 14.34 -10.41 9.85
CA ALA A 101 14.48 -11.73 10.48
C ALA A 101 15.07 -12.77 9.52
N TYR A 102 14.64 -12.76 8.26
CA TYR A 102 15.21 -13.61 7.20
C TYR A 102 16.70 -13.32 6.97
N ASP A 103 17.08 -12.05 6.81
CA ASP A 103 18.46 -11.62 6.58
C ASP A 103 19.39 -12.08 7.73
N ARG A 104 18.95 -11.94 8.99
CA ARG A 104 19.70 -12.42 10.16
C ARG A 104 19.88 -13.93 10.14
N LEU A 105 18.80 -14.68 9.87
CA LEU A 105 18.83 -16.14 9.86
C LEU A 105 19.65 -16.70 8.70
N ALA A 106 19.67 -16.01 7.56
CA ALA A 106 20.53 -16.33 6.42
C ALA A 106 22.01 -16.06 6.71
N GLY A 107 22.31 -14.94 7.38
CA GLY A 107 23.65 -14.60 7.85
C GLY A 107 24.21 -15.58 8.89
N ASP A 108 23.39 -15.97 9.87
CA ASP A 108 23.76 -16.95 10.91
C ASP A 108 24.06 -18.35 10.34
N LEU A 109 23.57 -18.65 9.13
CA LEU A 109 23.77 -19.93 8.45
C LEU A 109 24.93 -19.93 7.44
N ASP A 110 25.70 -18.83 7.37
CA ASP A 110 26.82 -18.60 6.45
C ASP A 110 26.46 -18.96 4.99
N LEU A 111 25.20 -18.71 4.65
CA LEU A 111 24.69 -18.90 3.31
C LEU A 111 25.04 -17.64 2.53
N GLY A 112 26.22 -17.68 1.91
CA GLY A 112 26.69 -16.64 1.01
C GLY A 112 25.60 -16.22 0.02
N GLU A 113 25.34 -14.92 0.07
CA GLU A 113 24.36 -14.10 -0.65
C GLU A 113 22.90 -14.13 -0.16
N PRO A 114 22.34 -12.97 0.24
CA PRO A 114 20.93 -12.83 0.52
C PRO A 114 20.14 -13.10 -0.76
N VAL A 115 19.22 -14.08 -0.72
CA VAL A 115 18.34 -14.41 -1.85
C VAL A 115 17.42 -13.23 -2.11
N ASP A 116 17.76 -12.37 -3.09
CA ASP A 116 16.92 -11.34 -3.74
C ASP A 116 15.98 -10.50 -2.85
N ALA A 117 16.11 -10.54 -1.53
CA ALA A 117 15.32 -9.82 -0.55
C ALA A 117 15.66 -8.32 -0.56
N THR A 118 16.78 -7.96 -1.20
CA THR A 118 17.14 -6.59 -1.58
C THR A 118 16.11 -5.96 -2.53
N SER A 119 15.41 -6.76 -3.35
CA SER A 119 14.27 -6.28 -4.13
C SER A 119 12.99 -6.11 -3.27
N ALA A 120 13.00 -6.66 -2.05
CA ALA A 120 11.91 -6.65 -1.08
C ALA A 120 12.01 -5.53 -0.03
N ARG A 121 13.19 -4.90 0.16
CA ARG A 121 13.32 -3.66 0.94
C ARG A 121 12.56 -2.53 0.27
N GLY A 122 11.35 -2.25 0.76
CA GLY A 122 10.60 -1.05 0.44
C GLY A 122 11.14 0.10 1.27
N GLY A 123 12.02 0.93 0.69
CA GLY A 123 12.64 2.03 1.42
C GLY A 123 11.63 3.15 1.67
N HIS A 124 11.14 3.26 2.91
CA HIS A 124 10.19 4.28 3.34
C HIS A 124 10.66 5.71 2.98
N LYS A 125 9.93 6.39 2.10
CA LYS A 125 10.09 7.83 1.86
C LYS A 125 8.89 8.52 2.45
N GLY A 126 9.12 9.46 3.37
CA GLY A 126 8.02 10.23 3.96
C GLY A 126 7.16 10.86 2.87
N VAL A 127 5.84 10.96 3.09
CA VAL A 127 4.87 11.52 2.13
C VAL A 127 5.33 12.86 1.53
N TRP A 128 5.99 13.70 2.33
CA TRP A 128 6.61 14.96 1.88
C TRP A 128 7.75 14.77 0.88
N THR A 129 8.51 13.70 0.98
CA THR A 129 9.56 13.30 0.04
C THR A 129 8.97 12.73 -1.25
N LEU A 130 7.84 12.03 -1.18
CA LEU A 130 7.11 11.53 -2.36
C LEU A 130 6.48 12.68 -3.16
N ILE A 131 5.82 13.61 -2.47
CA ILE A 131 5.28 14.83 -3.07
C ILE A 131 6.43 15.69 -3.62
N GLY A 132 7.52 15.87 -2.87
CA GLY A 132 8.71 16.60 -3.32
C GLY A 132 9.43 15.95 -4.51
N GLY A 133 9.36 14.62 -4.64
CA GLY A 133 9.89 13.86 -5.79
C GLY A 133 9.08 14.07 -7.08
N LEU A 134 7.76 14.26 -6.97
CA LEU A 134 6.88 14.60 -8.09
C LEU A 134 7.16 16.01 -8.67
N PHE A 135 7.68 16.93 -7.84
CA PHE A 135 7.96 18.32 -8.20
C PHE A 135 9.44 18.64 -8.45
N GLY A 136 10.29 17.64 -8.74
CA GLY A 136 11.55 17.89 -9.46
C GLY A 136 12.86 17.75 -8.68
N ARG A 137 12.94 16.95 -7.61
CA ARG A 137 14.24 16.48 -7.10
C ARG A 137 14.43 15.01 -7.40
N LYS A 138 15.43 14.72 -8.27
CA LYS A 138 16.01 13.41 -8.63
C LYS A 138 15.11 12.24 -8.25
N THR A 139 14.34 11.75 -9.22
CA THR A 139 13.47 10.57 -9.13
C THR A 139 14.02 9.52 -8.17
N PRO A 140 13.55 9.50 -6.92
CA PRO A 140 13.85 8.39 -6.04
C PRO A 140 13.15 7.20 -6.71
N ARG A 141 13.84 6.07 -6.93
CA ARG A 141 13.16 4.81 -7.29
C ARG A 141 11.99 4.63 -6.31
N MET A 142 10.77 4.87 -6.77
CA MET A 142 9.57 4.71 -5.95
C MET A 142 9.34 3.22 -5.85
N ASP A 143 9.34 2.71 -4.63
CA ASP A 143 8.99 1.31 -4.42
C ASP A 143 7.48 1.14 -4.55
N ALA A 144 7.07 -0.10 -4.77
CA ALA A 144 5.67 -0.50 -4.82
C ALA A 144 4.78 0.17 -3.74
N GLY A 145 5.20 0.13 -2.47
CA GLY A 145 4.45 0.71 -1.36
C GLY A 145 4.23 2.23 -1.49
N ASP A 146 5.21 2.96 -2.03
CA ASP A 146 5.16 4.41 -2.19
C ASP A 146 4.04 4.84 -3.16
N TYR A 147 3.80 4.08 -4.23
CA TYR A 147 2.75 4.38 -5.20
C TYR A 147 1.35 4.29 -4.60
N PHE A 148 1.11 3.29 -3.76
CA PHE A 148 -0.19 3.14 -3.13
C PHE A 148 -0.41 4.20 -2.05
N GLN A 149 0.61 4.48 -1.23
CA GLN A 149 0.52 5.58 -0.27
C GLN A 149 0.20 6.90 -0.96
N LEU A 150 0.85 7.19 -2.09
CA LEU A 150 0.53 8.35 -2.93
C LEU A 150 -0.93 8.29 -3.43
N GLY A 151 -1.40 7.13 -3.90
CA GLY A 151 -2.77 6.91 -4.35
C GLY A 151 -3.82 7.21 -3.27
N PHE A 152 -3.61 6.71 -2.04
CA PHE A 152 -4.51 7.00 -0.92
C PHE A 152 -4.47 8.47 -0.50
N VAL A 153 -3.31 9.10 -0.48
CA VAL A 153 -3.19 10.54 -0.21
C VAL A 153 -3.92 11.36 -1.27
N LEU A 154 -3.72 11.03 -2.55
CA LEU A 154 -4.41 11.68 -3.66
C LEU A 154 -5.92 11.54 -3.52
N ALA A 155 -6.40 10.35 -3.16
CA ALA A 155 -7.81 10.13 -2.96
C ALA A 155 -8.38 10.94 -1.78
N ILE A 156 -7.68 11.01 -0.64
CA ILE A 156 -8.06 11.87 0.49
C ILE A 156 -8.22 13.31 0.02
N VAL A 157 -7.26 13.83 -0.76
CA VAL A 157 -7.32 15.18 -1.31
C VAL A 157 -8.52 15.34 -2.23
N VAL A 158 -8.73 14.43 -3.17
CA VAL A 158 -9.84 14.48 -4.13
C VAL A 158 -11.20 14.48 -3.42
N TYR A 159 -11.43 13.55 -2.48
CA TYR A 159 -12.68 13.51 -1.74
C TYR A 159 -12.89 14.74 -0.87
N THR A 160 -11.83 15.31 -0.29
CA THR A 160 -11.92 16.54 0.50
C THR A 160 -12.31 17.72 -0.39
N VAL A 161 -11.72 17.83 -1.59
CA VAL A 161 -12.07 18.87 -2.57
C VAL A 161 -13.52 18.72 -3.03
N VAL A 162 -13.95 17.49 -3.35
CA VAL A 162 -15.35 17.21 -3.73
C VAL A 162 -16.31 17.59 -2.60
N PHE A 163 -15.97 17.28 -1.34
CA PHE A 163 -16.78 17.62 -0.18
C PHE A 163 -16.96 19.15 -0.05
N PHE A 164 -15.86 19.89 0.03
CA PHE A 164 -15.91 21.35 0.22
C PHE A 164 -16.50 22.07 -1.00
N GLY A 165 -16.17 21.64 -2.22
CA GLY A 165 -16.77 22.19 -3.43
C GLY A 165 -18.29 22.01 -3.46
N THR A 166 -18.77 20.83 -3.10
CA THR A 166 -20.21 20.55 -3.01
C THR A 166 -20.89 21.36 -1.91
N LEU A 167 -20.25 21.48 -0.74
CA LEU A 167 -20.77 22.26 0.37
C LEU A 167 -20.91 23.74 0.02
N ILE A 168 -19.87 24.33 -0.58
CA ILE A 168 -19.89 25.73 -1.03
C ILE A 168 -20.98 25.93 -2.09
N TYR A 169 -21.09 25.02 -3.07
CA TYR A 169 -22.12 25.10 -4.09
C TYR A 169 -23.55 25.05 -3.49
N ALA A 170 -23.77 24.18 -2.50
CA ALA A 170 -25.04 24.09 -1.79
C ALA A 170 -25.37 25.37 -1.03
N LEU A 171 -24.40 25.95 -0.32
CA LEU A 171 -24.57 27.22 0.40
C LEU A 171 -24.90 28.36 -0.56
N VAL A 172 -24.14 28.53 -1.64
CA VAL A 172 -24.39 29.58 -2.64
C VAL A 172 -25.81 29.46 -3.21
N LYS A 173 -26.24 28.24 -3.54
CA LYS A 173 -27.58 28.02 -4.09
C LYS A 173 -28.71 28.25 -3.08
N GLN A 174 -28.46 28.12 -1.79
CA GLN A 174 -29.48 28.39 -0.77
C GLN A 174 -29.74 29.89 -0.59
N PHE A 175 -28.76 30.74 -0.90
CA PHE A 175 -28.83 32.20 -0.73
C PHE A 175 -28.98 32.98 -2.04
N ALA A 176 -28.99 32.30 -3.20
CA ALA A 176 -29.22 32.86 -4.52
C ALA A 176 -30.67 32.63 -4.96
#